data_AF-A0AAV0N550-F1
#
_entry.id   AF-A0AAV0N550-F1
#
_cell.length_a   1.000
_cell.length_b   1.000
_cell.length_c   1.000
_cell.angle_alpha   90.00
_cell.angle_beta   90.00
_cell.angle_gamma   90.00
#
_symmetry.space_group_name_H-M   'P 1'
#
loop_
_entity.id
_entity.type
_entity.pdbx_description
1 polymer ?
#
loop_
_entity_poly.entity_id
_entity_poly.type
_entity_poly.pdbx_seq_one_letter_code
_entity_poly.pdbx_strand_id
1 'polypeptide(L)'
;MGCWTHSRPTHSTGKPCPRPTDSACTHRKTSSPNVFLQNANPYKYQITKFLYATSEFTLGDWIVAGQSAWLGYVAVSTEEGKSVLRRRFQDANFPAVPVGQVYGTTHNPKAHQGFFSVYAHKNPDSIYNKNIAREQETSITVVGHSLGASLATLNAADIVANNYHKPTGSTAGCLVTAFYNMFNALTDLRLLRIMNLPDPVPNLPPKLLGFFEVGNELQILVSSSYLKLFLNPHSLELYMHGVAGYNGIEPFKFVVQRDIALLNKEDDHLKEEYYVPPKWRSMRNKAMYQSDDGSWKLHDYLPPPPETVGLL
;
A
#
# COMPACT_ATOMS: atom_id res chain seq x y z
N MET A 1 -28.88 -25.62 52.63
CA MET A 1 -28.86 -27.11 52.58
C MET A 1 -29.67 -27.56 51.36
N GLY A 2 -29.13 -28.47 50.54
CA GLY A 2 -29.75 -29.11 49.34
C GLY A 2 -29.53 -28.31 48.03
N CYS A 3 -28.73 -28.70 47.01
CA CYS A 3 -28.63 -29.91 46.15
C CYS A 3 -29.92 -30.23 45.36
N TRP A 4 -29.99 -30.51 44.04
CA TRP A 4 -29.03 -30.81 42.95
C TRP A 4 -29.76 -30.79 41.55
N THR A 5 -29.12 -30.26 40.49
CA THR A 5 -28.99 -30.74 39.05
C THR A 5 -30.22 -31.12 38.18
N HIS A 6 -30.30 -31.07 36.84
CA HIS A 6 -29.44 -31.19 35.62
C HIS A 6 -30.02 -30.24 34.51
N SER A 7 -29.39 -29.79 33.41
CA SER A 7 -28.52 -30.42 32.40
C SER A 7 -27.83 -29.35 31.50
N ARG A 8 -26.64 -29.65 30.95
CA ARG A 8 -25.89 -28.84 29.96
C ARG A 8 -26.44 -29.03 28.51
N PRO A 9 -25.99 -28.22 27.52
CA PRO A 9 -24.74 -28.55 26.81
C PRO A 9 -23.76 -27.37 26.66
N THR A 10 -22.49 -27.71 26.94
CA THR A 10 -21.24 -27.23 26.31
C THR A 10 -21.24 -25.90 25.52
N HIS A 11 -20.65 -24.86 26.11
CA HIS A 11 -19.86 -23.90 25.35
C HIS A 11 -18.42 -23.90 25.88
N SER A 12 -17.48 -24.02 24.94
CA SER A 12 -16.05 -23.98 25.16
C SER A 12 -15.66 -22.77 26.00
N THR A 13 -14.95 -23.02 27.09
CA THR A 13 -14.26 -22.00 27.88
C THR A 13 -13.17 -21.37 27.02
N GLY A 14 -13.51 -20.31 26.29
CA GLY A 14 -12.52 -19.38 25.76
C GLY A 14 -11.84 -18.71 26.94
N LYS A 15 -10.54 -18.94 27.12
CA LYS A 15 -9.74 -18.22 28.13
C LYS A 15 -9.87 -16.71 27.86
N PRO A 16 -10.07 -15.86 28.88
CA PRO A 16 -10.06 -14.42 28.70
C PRO A 16 -8.66 -13.99 28.21
N CYS A 17 -8.62 -13.24 27.12
CA CYS A 17 -7.38 -12.79 26.48
C CYS A 17 -6.64 -11.81 27.42
N PRO A 18 -5.29 -11.88 27.53
CA PRO A 18 -4.54 -10.90 28.31
C PRO A 18 -4.70 -9.52 27.69
N ARG A 19 -4.97 -8.54 28.54
CA ARG A 19 -5.17 -7.10 28.27
C ARG A 19 -4.62 -6.62 26.92
N PRO A 20 -5.46 -6.02 26.04
CA PRO A 20 -4.96 -5.45 24.80
C PRO A 20 -4.07 -4.24 25.12
N THR A 21 -2.81 -4.31 24.69
CA THR A 21 -1.97 -3.12 24.54
C THR A 21 -2.51 -2.29 23.37
N ASP A 22 -2.33 -0.97 23.42
CA ASP A 22 -2.92 -0.01 22.47
C ASP A 22 -2.58 -0.34 20.99
N SER A 23 -1.45 -0.97 20.72
CA SER A 23 -0.96 -1.38 19.39
C SER A 23 -1.64 -2.63 18.81
N ALA A 24 -1.92 -3.65 19.62
CA ALA A 24 -2.62 -4.85 19.18
C ALA A 24 -4.08 -4.55 18.79
N CYS A 25 -4.65 -3.50 19.38
CA CYS A 25 -6.00 -3.01 19.08
C CYS A 25 -6.09 -2.14 17.83
N THR A 26 -5.05 -1.39 17.45
CA THR A 26 -5.09 -0.53 16.25
C THR A 26 -4.91 -1.30 14.95
N HIS A 27 -4.14 -2.40 14.95
CA HIS A 27 -3.89 -3.20 13.74
C HIS A 27 -4.97 -4.24 13.42
N ARG A 28 -5.79 -4.65 14.39
CA ARG A 28 -6.87 -5.63 14.16
C ARG A 28 -8.11 -5.07 13.45
N LYS A 29 -8.32 -3.75 13.40
CA LYS A 29 -9.67 -3.14 13.35
C LYS A 29 -10.11 -2.39 12.09
N THR A 30 -9.47 -2.56 10.92
CA THR A 30 -9.95 -1.85 9.71
C THR A 30 -10.74 -2.76 8.78
N SER A 31 -12.05 -2.89 9.07
CA SER A 31 -13.09 -3.58 8.29
C SER A 31 -13.56 -2.90 7.02
N SER A 32 -13.10 -1.68 6.81
CA SER A 32 -13.02 -1.02 5.52
C SER A 32 -11.98 0.06 5.74
N PRO A 33 -10.94 0.17 4.91
CA PRO A 33 -10.02 1.27 5.05
C PRO A 33 -10.72 2.50 4.48
N ASN A 34 -11.59 3.10 5.29
CA ASN A 34 -11.70 4.55 5.30
C ASN A 34 -10.39 5.08 5.92
N VAL A 35 -9.28 4.84 5.21
CA VAL A 35 -7.96 5.42 5.44
C VAL A 35 -7.91 6.85 4.86
N PHE A 36 -9.08 7.40 4.51
CA PHE A 36 -9.29 8.75 4.01
C PHE A 36 -8.46 9.08 2.75
N LEU A 37 -8.21 8.08 1.91
CA LEU A 37 -7.48 8.23 0.64
C LEU A 37 -8.40 8.40 -0.59
N GLN A 38 -9.70 8.67 -0.38
CA GLN A 38 -10.67 8.79 -1.48
C GLN A 38 -10.76 10.22 -2.03
N ASN A 39 -10.79 11.21 -1.14
CA ASN A 39 -10.97 12.61 -1.52
C ASN A 39 -9.68 13.17 -2.14
N ALA A 40 -9.84 13.98 -3.20
CA ALA A 40 -8.73 14.60 -3.94
C ALA A 40 -7.64 13.62 -4.44
N ASN A 41 -7.94 12.32 -4.51
CA ASN A 41 -7.02 11.29 -5.00
C ASN A 41 -7.53 10.75 -6.35
N PRO A 42 -6.85 11.05 -7.47
CA PRO A 42 -7.26 10.55 -8.78
C PRO A 42 -6.94 9.06 -8.98
N TYR A 43 -6.08 8.47 -8.15
CA TYR A 43 -5.68 7.07 -8.24
C TYR A 43 -6.67 6.19 -7.46
N LYS A 44 -7.44 5.39 -8.18
CA LYS A 44 -8.56 4.61 -7.62
C LYS A 44 -8.27 3.11 -7.65
N TYR A 45 -8.35 2.48 -6.49
CA TYR A 45 -8.10 1.06 -6.27
C TYR A 45 -9.25 0.42 -5.49
N GLN A 46 -9.49 -0.86 -5.76
CA GLN A 46 -10.40 -1.72 -4.99
C GLN A 46 -9.58 -2.78 -4.26
N ILE A 47 -9.81 -2.93 -2.96
CA ILE A 47 -9.20 -3.99 -2.17
C ILE A 47 -9.91 -5.30 -2.46
N THR A 48 -9.14 -6.33 -2.77
CA THR A 48 -9.65 -7.65 -3.14
C THR A 48 -9.33 -8.71 -2.09
N LYS A 49 -8.26 -8.53 -1.31
CA LYS A 49 -7.89 -9.48 -0.25
C LYS A 49 -7.22 -8.78 0.93
N PHE A 50 -7.42 -9.33 2.13
CA PHE A 50 -6.62 -9.01 3.30
C PHE A 50 -5.57 -10.11 3.53
N LEU A 51 -4.39 -9.69 3.98
CA LEU A 51 -3.28 -10.58 4.28
C LEU A 51 -3.09 -10.62 5.80
N TYR A 52 -2.96 -11.82 6.33
CA TYR A 52 -2.68 -12.08 7.75
C TYR A 52 -1.44 -12.97 7.85
N ALA A 53 -0.65 -12.76 8.88
CA ALA A 53 0.53 -13.58 9.16
C ALA A 53 0.63 -13.89 10.65
N THR A 54 1.36 -14.94 10.97
CA THR A 54 1.77 -15.30 12.34
C THR A 54 3.29 -15.35 12.38
N SER A 55 3.86 -15.28 13.57
CA SER A 55 5.29 -15.44 13.79
C SER A 55 5.52 -16.47 14.90
N GLU A 56 6.63 -17.20 14.80
CA GLU A 56 7.12 -18.05 15.89
C GLU A 56 7.68 -17.22 17.05
N PHE A 57 8.13 -15.99 16.76
CA PHE A 57 8.71 -15.07 17.73
C PHE A 57 7.85 -13.82 17.90
N THR A 58 7.82 -13.27 19.12
CA THR A 58 7.19 -11.98 19.37
C THR A 58 8.06 -10.86 18.78
N LEU A 59 7.48 -10.08 17.87
CA LEU A 59 8.12 -8.94 17.21
C LEU A 59 7.48 -7.66 17.73
N GLY A 60 8.11 -7.09 18.76
CA GLY A 60 7.60 -5.93 19.49
C GLY A 60 6.14 -6.12 19.91
N ASP A 61 5.35 -5.04 19.85
CA ASP A 61 3.92 -5.12 20.13
C ASP A 61 3.06 -5.39 18.87
N TRP A 62 3.70 -5.62 17.72
CA TRP A 62 3.02 -5.69 16.42
C TRP A 62 2.58 -7.12 16.07
N ILE A 63 3.41 -8.12 16.39
CA ILE A 63 3.13 -9.53 16.12
C ILE A 63 3.49 -10.35 17.38
N VAL A 64 2.47 -10.95 17.99
CA VAL A 64 2.64 -11.82 19.16
C VAL A 64 2.86 -13.25 18.68
N ALA A 65 3.84 -13.95 19.26
CA ALA A 65 4.15 -15.34 18.92
C ALA A 65 2.89 -16.23 18.96
N GLY A 66 2.69 -17.00 17.89
CA GLY A 66 1.55 -17.92 17.74
C GLY A 66 0.18 -17.26 17.53
N GLN A 67 0.11 -15.93 17.41
CA GLN A 67 -1.13 -15.22 17.08
C GLN A 67 -1.09 -14.66 15.66
N SER A 68 -2.23 -14.74 14.97
CA SER A 68 -2.41 -14.06 13.68
C SER A 68 -2.54 -12.55 13.88
N ALA A 69 -1.80 -11.79 13.09
CA ALA A 69 -1.89 -10.35 12.96
C ALA A 69 -2.26 -9.97 11.52
N TRP A 70 -3.03 -8.89 11.38
CA TRP A 70 -3.23 -8.29 10.06
C TRP A 70 -1.90 -7.73 9.56
N LEU A 71 -1.55 -8.05 8.32
CA LEU A 71 -0.27 -7.70 7.71
C LEU A 71 -0.41 -6.67 6.60
N GLY A 72 -1.52 -6.72 5.85
CA GLY A 72 -1.71 -5.86 4.69
C GLY A 72 -2.92 -6.24 3.86
N TYR A 73 -2.90 -5.82 2.60
CA TYR A 73 -3.98 -6.08 1.65
C TYR A 73 -3.46 -6.14 0.22
N VAL A 74 -4.26 -6.75 -0.65
CA VAL A 74 -4.10 -6.71 -2.10
C VAL A 74 -5.17 -5.81 -2.67
N ALA A 75 -4.80 -4.92 -3.58
CA ALA A 75 -5.73 -4.05 -4.28
C ALA A 75 -5.44 -4.04 -5.78
N VAL A 76 -6.49 -3.87 -6.58
CA VAL A 76 -6.42 -3.75 -8.04
C VAL A 76 -6.90 -2.36 -8.46
N SER A 77 -6.30 -1.80 -9.50
CA SER A 77 -6.76 -0.52 -10.05
C SER A 77 -8.15 -0.70 -10.67
N THR A 78 -9.04 0.20 -10.31
CA THR A 78 -10.36 0.35 -10.98
C THR A 78 -10.17 0.85 -12.41
N GLU A 79 -11.20 0.78 -13.26
CA GLU A 79 -11.12 1.32 -14.62
C GLU A 79 -10.80 2.82 -14.64
N GLU A 80 -11.37 3.58 -13.70
CA GLU A 80 -11.05 4.99 -13.50
C GLU A 80 -9.57 5.17 -13.14
N GLY A 81 -9.06 4.36 -12.21
CA GLY A 81 -7.64 4.39 -11.80
C GLY A 81 -6.68 4.03 -12.93
N LYS A 82 -7.01 3.01 -13.74
CA LYS A 82 -6.22 2.62 -14.92
C LYS A 82 -6.10 3.77 -15.93
N SER A 83 -7.18 4.55 -16.11
CA SER A 83 -7.19 5.67 -17.06
C SER A 83 -6.20 6.79 -16.70
N VAL A 84 -5.90 6.98 -15.41
CA VAL A 84 -4.94 7.97 -14.91
C VAL A 84 -3.50 7.43 -14.99
N LEU A 85 -3.29 6.17 -14.61
CA LEU A 85 -1.97 5.53 -14.58
C LEU A 85 -1.32 5.41 -15.98
N ARG A 86 -2.14 5.30 -17.04
CA ARG A 86 -1.67 5.11 -18.43
C ARG A 86 -1.14 6.37 -19.14
N ARG A 87 -1.30 7.57 -18.57
CA ARG A 87 -0.99 8.84 -19.27
C ARG A 87 0.50 9.25 -19.30
N ARG A 88 1.45 8.35 -19.02
CA ARG A 88 2.89 8.70 -18.84
C ARG A 88 3.81 8.57 -20.07
N PHE A 89 3.31 8.23 -21.27
CA PHE A 89 4.15 7.88 -22.43
C PHE A 89 4.03 8.79 -23.68
N GLN A 90 3.67 10.08 -23.58
CA GLN A 90 3.28 10.89 -24.75
C GLN A 90 4.30 11.93 -25.30
N ASP A 91 5.60 11.84 -25.03
CA ASP A 91 6.58 12.86 -25.50
C ASP A 91 7.47 12.42 -26.69
N ALA A 92 6.90 11.87 -27.77
CA ALA A 92 7.64 11.65 -29.02
C ALA A 92 6.80 12.00 -30.26
N ASN A 93 7.44 12.49 -31.33
CA ASN A 93 6.78 13.03 -32.51
C ASN A 93 6.43 11.92 -33.51
N PHE A 94 5.14 11.80 -33.85
CA PHE A 94 4.57 10.62 -34.48
C PHE A 94 3.42 11.00 -35.46
N PRO A 95 3.43 10.55 -36.73
CA PRO A 95 2.42 10.93 -37.76
C PRO A 95 0.98 10.55 -37.40
N ALA A 96 0.10 11.55 -37.27
CA ALA A 96 -1.25 11.38 -36.72
C ALA A 96 -2.35 11.15 -37.78
N VAL A 97 -3.17 10.10 -37.61
CA VAL A 97 -4.38 9.76 -38.37
C VAL A 97 -5.65 10.06 -37.58
N PRO A 98 -6.79 10.39 -38.20
CA PRO A 98 -8.06 10.59 -37.51
C PRO A 98 -8.53 9.35 -36.75
N VAL A 99 -9.00 9.53 -35.51
CA VAL A 99 -9.45 8.46 -34.59
C VAL A 99 -10.90 8.62 -34.15
N GLY A 100 -11.72 9.22 -35.01
CA GLY A 100 -13.13 9.49 -34.72
C GLY A 100 -13.97 8.24 -34.40
N GLN A 101 -13.52 7.06 -34.86
CA GLN A 101 -14.15 5.78 -34.52
C GLN A 101 -14.00 5.37 -33.03
N VAL A 102 -13.08 5.98 -32.28
CA VAL A 102 -12.84 5.67 -30.86
C VAL A 102 -13.33 6.79 -29.94
N TYR A 103 -13.22 8.04 -30.36
CA TYR A 103 -13.45 9.22 -29.50
C TYR A 103 -14.60 10.12 -29.98
N GLY A 104 -15.34 9.72 -31.01
CA GLY A 104 -16.31 10.58 -31.68
C GLY A 104 -15.65 11.57 -32.65
N THR A 105 -16.44 12.18 -33.54
CA THR A 105 -15.94 13.10 -34.57
C THR A 105 -15.83 14.55 -34.11
N THR A 106 -16.39 14.87 -32.95
CA THR A 106 -16.31 16.19 -32.33
C THR A 106 -14.84 16.56 -32.08
N HIS A 107 -14.39 17.65 -32.71
CA HIS A 107 -13.01 18.18 -32.66
C HIS A 107 -11.94 17.41 -33.46
N ASN A 108 -12.33 16.48 -34.34
CA ASN A 108 -11.44 15.78 -35.27
C ASN A 108 -10.16 15.20 -34.61
N PRO A 109 -10.30 14.32 -33.60
CA PRO A 109 -9.16 13.80 -32.86
C PRO A 109 -8.25 12.96 -33.78
N LYS A 110 -6.93 13.10 -33.63
CA LYS A 110 -5.93 12.32 -34.39
C LYS A 110 -4.95 11.60 -33.44
N ALA A 111 -4.44 10.42 -33.85
CA ALA A 111 -3.43 9.65 -33.11
C ALA A 111 -2.41 9.02 -34.08
N HIS A 112 -1.22 8.65 -33.61
CA HIS A 112 -0.18 8.05 -34.47
C HIS A 112 -0.68 6.84 -35.27
N GLN A 113 -0.41 6.77 -36.57
CA GLN A 113 -0.89 5.70 -37.47
C GLN A 113 -0.47 4.30 -37.03
N GLY A 114 0.82 4.09 -36.74
CA GLY A 114 1.33 2.78 -36.34
C GLY A 114 0.77 2.33 -34.99
N PHE A 115 0.66 3.26 -34.04
CA PHE A 115 0.10 2.94 -32.72
C PHE A 115 -1.39 2.72 -32.78
N PHE A 116 -2.13 3.50 -33.56
CA PHE A 116 -3.56 3.30 -33.72
C PHE A 116 -3.89 1.93 -34.32
N SER A 117 -3.08 1.48 -35.28
CA SER A 117 -3.22 0.15 -35.87
C SER A 117 -3.05 -0.97 -34.84
N VAL A 118 -2.03 -0.91 -33.98
CA VAL A 118 -1.81 -1.88 -32.90
C VAL A 118 -2.85 -1.74 -31.78
N TYR A 119 -3.26 -0.50 -31.49
CA TYR A 119 -4.13 -0.14 -30.38
C TYR A 119 -5.60 -0.50 -30.60
N ALA A 120 -6.10 -0.44 -31.83
CA ALA A 120 -7.53 -0.54 -32.13
C ALA A 120 -7.95 -1.79 -32.94
N HIS A 121 -7.01 -2.51 -33.56
CA HIS A 121 -7.36 -3.71 -34.32
C HIS A 121 -7.50 -4.94 -33.42
N LYS A 122 -8.57 -5.70 -33.65
CA LYS A 122 -8.77 -7.06 -33.12
C LYS A 122 -8.60 -8.05 -34.26
N ASN A 123 -8.13 -9.26 -33.95
CA ASN A 123 -8.23 -10.38 -34.86
C ASN A 123 -9.10 -11.46 -34.19
N PRO A 124 -10.40 -11.53 -34.50
CA PRO A 124 -11.34 -12.44 -33.83
C PRO A 124 -11.01 -13.93 -34.07
N ASP A 125 -10.29 -14.24 -35.14
CA ASP A 125 -9.87 -15.60 -35.49
C ASP A 125 -8.53 -16.01 -34.83
N SER A 126 -7.86 -15.07 -34.15
CA SER A 126 -6.63 -15.32 -33.41
C SER A 126 -6.92 -15.72 -31.97
N ILE A 127 -6.29 -16.80 -31.49
CA ILE A 127 -6.28 -17.14 -30.06
C ILE A 127 -5.50 -16.12 -29.21
N TYR A 128 -4.66 -15.27 -29.84
CA TYR A 128 -3.77 -14.32 -29.18
C TYR A 128 -4.34 -12.89 -29.14
N ASN A 129 -5.14 -12.46 -30.13
CA ASN A 129 -5.56 -11.07 -30.33
C ASN A 129 -7.10 -10.88 -30.33
N LYS A 130 -7.81 -11.60 -29.44
CA LYS A 130 -9.27 -11.45 -29.25
C LYS A 130 -9.65 -10.07 -28.70
N ASN A 131 -8.75 -9.44 -27.97
CA ASN A 131 -8.93 -8.13 -27.33
C ASN A 131 -7.87 -7.14 -27.82
N ILE A 132 -8.13 -5.84 -27.68
CA ILE A 132 -7.22 -4.78 -28.15
C ILE A 132 -6.03 -4.62 -27.20
N ALA A 133 -4.85 -4.32 -27.74
CA ALA A 133 -3.58 -4.26 -26.98
C ALA A 133 -3.63 -3.39 -25.71
N ARG A 134 -4.47 -2.34 -25.70
CA ARG A 134 -4.66 -1.47 -24.52
C ARG A 134 -5.23 -2.19 -23.30
N GLU A 135 -5.82 -3.37 -23.46
CA GLU A 135 -6.46 -4.12 -22.38
C GLU A 135 -5.46 -5.05 -21.66
N GLN A 136 -4.19 -5.12 -22.09
CA GLN A 136 -3.26 -6.18 -21.66
C GLN A 136 -2.03 -5.75 -20.85
N GLU A 137 -1.69 -4.45 -20.74
CA GLU A 137 -0.57 -4.04 -19.87
C GLU A 137 -0.97 -4.10 -18.39
N THR A 138 -0.43 -5.09 -17.70
CA THR A 138 -0.56 -5.32 -16.25
C THR A 138 0.78 -5.10 -15.58
N SER A 139 0.78 -4.68 -14.32
CA SER A 139 1.98 -4.51 -13.50
C SER A 139 1.68 -4.85 -12.05
N ILE A 140 2.65 -5.40 -11.33
CA ILE A 140 2.55 -5.63 -9.89
C ILE A 140 3.39 -4.58 -9.17
N THR A 141 2.81 -3.95 -8.15
CA THR A 141 3.53 -3.01 -7.28
C THR A 141 3.39 -3.45 -5.84
N VAL A 142 4.53 -3.69 -5.18
CA VAL A 142 4.61 -4.09 -3.78
C VAL A 142 5.25 -2.94 -2.98
N VAL A 143 4.56 -2.46 -1.96
CA VAL A 143 4.97 -1.32 -1.14
C VAL A 143 4.99 -1.68 0.33
N GLY A 144 5.90 -1.07 1.08
CA GLY A 144 5.96 -1.23 2.51
C GLY A 144 6.85 -0.19 3.17
N HIS A 145 6.69 -0.04 4.48
CA HIS A 145 7.49 0.82 5.34
C HIS A 145 8.00 0.03 6.54
N SER A 146 9.21 0.32 7.02
CA SER A 146 9.84 -0.41 8.13
C SER A 146 9.88 -1.93 7.87
N LEU A 147 9.43 -2.76 8.82
CA LEU A 147 9.24 -4.21 8.64
C LEU A 147 8.46 -4.55 7.36
N GLY A 148 7.40 -3.77 7.06
CA GLY A 148 6.61 -3.96 5.86
C GLY A 148 7.41 -3.76 4.56
N ALA A 149 8.44 -2.92 4.58
CA ALA A 149 9.33 -2.71 3.45
C ALA A 149 10.17 -3.97 3.18
N SER A 150 10.75 -4.57 4.22
CA SER A 150 11.46 -5.86 4.11
C SER A 150 10.58 -6.97 3.55
N LEU A 151 9.33 -7.05 4.02
CA LEU A 151 8.36 -8.02 3.52
C LEU A 151 7.94 -7.74 2.07
N ALA A 152 7.75 -6.47 1.71
CA ALA A 152 7.43 -6.07 0.35
C ALA A 152 8.49 -6.55 -0.63
N THR A 153 9.77 -6.50 -0.25
CA THR A 153 10.79 -6.98 -1.15
C THR A 153 10.91 -8.48 -1.23
N LEU A 154 10.85 -9.16 -0.09
CA LEU A 154 10.84 -10.63 -0.06
C LEU A 154 9.73 -11.15 -0.98
N ASN A 155 8.55 -10.54 -0.89
CA ASN A 155 7.42 -10.87 -1.74
C ASN A 155 7.65 -10.52 -3.22
N ALA A 156 8.15 -9.33 -3.54
CA ALA A 156 8.41 -8.96 -4.94
C ALA A 156 9.47 -9.86 -5.60
N ALA A 157 10.52 -10.21 -4.84
CA ALA A 157 11.53 -11.14 -5.29
C ALA A 157 10.99 -12.55 -5.51
N ASP A 158 10.18 -13.06 -4.59
CA ASP A 158 9.51 -14.36 -4.69
C ASP A 158 8.61 -14.42 -5.94
N ILE A 159 7.81 -13.38 -6.18
CA ILE A 159 6.95 -13.25 -7.37
C ILE A 159 7.76 -13.35 -8.67
N VAL A 160 8.94 -12.71 -8.72
CA VAL A 160 9.78 -12.72 -9.93
C VAL A 160 10.54 -14.04 -10.07
N ALA A 161 11.21 -14.48 -9.02
CA ALA A 161 12.02 -15.70 -9.01
C ALA A 161 11.20 -16.96 -9.34
N ASN A 162 9.95 -17.02 -8.88
CA ASN A 162 9.04 -18.15 -9.12
C ASN A 162 8.06 -17.92 -10.29
N ASN A 163 8.27 -16.87 -11.09
CA ASN A 163 7.45 -16.58 -12.28
C ASN A 163 5.94 -16.36 -12.00
N TYR A 164 5.53 -16.01 -10.77
CA TYR A 164 4.13 -15.75 -10.44
C TYR A 164 3.56 -14.49 -11.11
N HIS A 165 4.41 -13.67 -11.71
CA HIS A 165 4.03 -12.51 -12.53
C HIS A 165 3.71 -12.88 -13.99
N LYS A 166 3.80 -14.16 -14.37
CA LYS A 166 3.44 -14.67 -15.70
C LYS A 166 2.03 -15.27 -15.68
N PRO A 167 1.08 -14.76 -16.48
CA PRO A 167 -0.23 -15.39 -16.63
C PRO A 167 -0.10 -16.85 -17.09
N THR A 168 -0.98 -17.73 -16.60
CA THR A 168 -0.99 -19.14 -17.00
C THR A 168 -1.08 -19.27 -18.52
N GLY A 169 -0.09 -19.92 -19.14
CA GLY A 169 0.00 -20.08 -20.61
C GLY A 169 0.72 -18.96 -21.36
N SER A 170 1.24 -17.93 -20.66
CA SER A 170 2.07 -16.87 -21.25
C SER A 170 3.55 -17.06 -20.93
N THR A 171 4.42 -16.78 -21.91
CA THR A 171 5.87 -16.65 -21.70
C THR A 171 6.28 -15.23 -21.29
N ALA A 172 5.42 -14.24 -21.51
CA ALA A 172 5.62 -12.84 -21.14
C ALA A 172 5.04 -12.57 -19.74
N GLY A 173 5.88 -12.03 -18.86
CA GLY A 173 5.51 -11.61 -17.51
C GLY A 173 5.21 -10.12 -17.41
N CYS A 174 4.48 -9.72 -16.36
CA CYS A 174 4.32 -8.31 -16.03
C CYS A 174 5.48 -7.77 -15.18
N LEU A 175 5.78 -6.48 -15.31
CA LEU A 175 6.79 -5.81 -14.49
C LEU A 175 6.40 -5.87 -13.01
N VAL A 176 7.34 -6.28 -12.16
CA VAL A 176 7.18 -6.24 -10.70
C VAL A 176 8.03 -5.10 -10.16
N THR A 177 7.37 -4.14 -9.51
CA THR A 177 8.05 -3.04 -8.83
C THR A 177 7.90 -3.21 -7.33
N ALA A 178 9.01 -3.32 -6.62
CA ALA A 178 9.03 -3.25 -5.16
C ALA A 178 9.62 -1.90 -4.74
N PHE A 179 9.20 -1.42 -3.59
CA PHE A 179 9.94 -0.39 -2.87
C PHE A 179 10.60 -1.04 -1.67
N TYR A 180 11.94 -0.96 -1.58
CA TYR A 180 12.83 -1.61 -0.58
C TYR A 180 13.45 -2.96 -1.00
N ASN A 181 14.45 -3.44 -0.22
CA ASN A 181 15.63 -4.33 -0.44
C ASN A 181 15.45 -5.86 -0.68
N MET A 182 15.92 -6.40 -1.82
CA MET A 182 16.52 -7.74 -2.09
C MET A 182 16.59 -8.05 -3.62
N PHE A 183 17.73 -8.61 -4.07
CA PHE A 183 18.12 -9.08 -5.43
C PHE A 183 18.52 -8.06 -6.51
N ASN A 184 19.73 -8.24 -7.07
CA ASN A 184 20.23 -7.56 -8.28
C ASN A 184 20.18 -8.45 -9.54
N ALA A 185 19.72 -9.69 -9.44
CA ALA A 185 19.81 -10.68 -10.52
C ALA A 185 18.49 -10.90 -11.30
N LEU A 186 17.40 -10.22 -10.93
CA LEU A 186 16.08 -10.45 -11.51
C LEU A 186 15.73 -9.32 -12.49
N THR A 187 15.70 -9.63 -13.79
CA THR A 187 15.52 -8.63 -14.88
C THR A 187 14.17 -7.92 -14.83
N ASP A 188 13.14 -8.61 -14.36
CA ASP A 188 11.76 -8.13 -14.31
C ASP A 188 11.40 -7.46 -12.96
N LEU A 189 12.40 -7.32 -12.07
CA LEU A 189 12.29 -6.65 -10.79
C LEU A 189 12.86 -5.23 -10.88
N ARG A 190 12.05 -4.23 -10.52
CA ARG A 190 12.50 -2.85 -10.28
C ARG A 190 12.34 -2.52 -8.82
N LEU A 191 13.40 -1.97 -8.23
CA LEU A 191 13.47 -1.70 -6.80
C LEU A 191 13.87 -0.24 -6.56
N LEU A 192 13.03 0.50 -5.83
CA LEU A 192 13.36 1.84 -5.34
C LEU A 192 13.32 1.88 -3.82
N ARG A 193 14.43 2.25 -3.19
CA ARG A 193 14.52 2.50 -1.76
C ARG A 193 14.56 3.99 -1.50
N ILE A 194 13.63 4.50 -0.68
CA ILE A 194 13.69 5.87 -0.19
C ILE A 194 14.32 5.81 1.20
N MET A 195 15.36 6.61 1.46
CA MET A 195 16.02 6.68 2.76
C MET A 195 16.04 8.11 3.28
N ASN A 196 15.53 8.32 4.48
CA ASN A 196 15.72 9.57 5.20
C ASN A 196 17.09 9.52 5.89
N LEU A 197 18.01 10.43 5.55
CA LEU A 197 19.39 10.37 6.03
C LEU A 197 19.55 10.24 7.56
N PRO A 198 18.73 10.90 8.40
CA PRO A 198 18.82 10.75 9.86
C PRO A 198 18.19 9.46 10.40
N ASP A 199 17.53 8.64 9.57
CA ASP A 199 16.90 7.39 9.98
C ASP A 199 17.94 6.26 10.06
N PRO A 200 18.19 5.66 11.24
CA PRO A 200 19.15 4.58 11.37
C PRO A 200 18.60 3.22 10.91
N VAL A 201 17.28 3.04 10.81
CA VAL A 201 16.66 1.73 10.58
C VAL A 201 17.08 1.08 9.25
N PRO A 202 17.20 1.81 8.12
CA PRO A 202 17.67 1.22 6.86
C PRO A 202 19.09 0.63 6.92
N ASN A 203 19.89 0.99 7.94
CA ASN A 203 21.25 0.46 8.14
C ASN A 203 21.28 -0.84 8.95
N LEU A 204 20.10 -1.40 9.29
CA LEU A 204 19.96 -2.62 10.06
C LEU A 204 19.41 -3.77 9.19
N PRO A 205 19.94 -5.00 9.34
CA PRO A 205 21.12 -5.35 10.14
C PRO A 205 22.42 -4.80 9.54
N PRO A 206 23.47 -4.58 10.34
CA PRO A 206 24.73 -4.01 9.86
C PRO A 206 25.38 -4.85 8.76
N LYS A 207 25.99 -4.18 7.78
CA LYS A 207 26.70 -4.82 6.65
C LYS A 207 27.82 -5.78 7.10
N LEU A 208 28.42 -5.53 8.25
CA LEU A 208 29.44 -6.39 8.86
C LEU A 208 28.92 -7.81 9.14
N LEU A 209 27.60 -7.99 9.29
CA LEU A 209 26.96 -9.29 9.48
C LEU A 209 26.58 -9.98 8.15
N GLY A 210 27.08 -9.48 7.02
CA GLY A 210 26.82 -10.05 5.69
C GLY A 210 25.51 -9.61 5.03
N PHE A 211 24.86 -8.57 5.56
CA PHE A 211 23.65 -7.99 4.98
C PHE A 211 24.02 -6.91 3.95
N PHE A 212 23.49 -7.01 2.75
CA PHE A 212 23.76 -6.06 1.67
C PHE A 212 22.47 -5.44 1.15
N GLU A 213 22.60 -4.20 0.73
CA GLU A 213 21.52 -3.40 0.14
C GLU A 213 21.48 -3.64 -1.37
N VAL A 214 20.32 -3.48 -1.98
CA VAL A 214 20.13 -3.68 -3.42
C VAL A 214 19.13 -2.67 -3.98
N GLY A 215 19.02 -2.60 -5.31
CA GLY A 215 18.13 -1.69 -6.01
C GLY A 215 18.62 -0.24 -6.01
N ASN A 216 17.79 0.64 -6.55
CA ASN A 216 18.12 2.06 -6.67
C ASN A 216 17.75 2.78 -5.37
N GLU A 217 18.59 3.71 -4.95
CA GLU A 217 18.39 4.49 -3.75
C GLU A 217 18.04 5.94 -4.08
N LEU A 218 17.03 6.45 -3.38
CA LEU A 218 16.69 7.86 -3.29
C LEU A 218 16.92 8.31 -1.84
N GLN A 219 18.04 8.99 -1.61
CA GLN A 219 18.29 9.65 -0.34
C GLN A 219 17.51 10.95 -0.26
N ILE A 220 16.83 11.16 0.86
CA ILE A 220 16.14 12.40 1.20
C ILE A 220 16.69 12.95 2.51
N LEU A 221 16.82 14.28 2.57
CA LEU A 221 17.03 15.01 3.81
C LEU A 221 15.83 15.92 4.03
N VAL A 222 15.02 15.62 5.03
CA VAL A 222 13.80 16.38 5.28
C VAL A 222 14.14 17.70 6.00
N SER A 223 14.53 18.71 5.23
CA SER A 223 14.88 20.06 5.72
C SER A 223 13.73 21.04 5.48
N SER A 224 12.66 20.90 6.26
CA SER A 224 11.42 21.67 6.08
C SER A 224 11.18 22.65 7.23
N SER A 225 10.79 23.89 6.92
CA SER A 225 10.51 24.95 7.91
C SER A 225 9.34 24.64 8.85
N TYR A 226 8.49 23.68 8.51
CA TYR A 226 7.34 23.26 9.31
C TYR A 226 7.73 22.40 10.54
N LEU A 227 8.94 21.85 10.55
CA LEU A 227 9.34 20.78 11.47
C LEU A 227 9.97 21.30 12.78
N LYS A 228 9.73 20.56 13.86
CA LYS A 228 10.44 20.66 15.14
C LYS A 228 11.91 20.21 14.99
N LEU A 229 12.73 20.57 15.98
CA LEU A 229 14.14 20.18 16.03
C LEU A 229 14.32 18.67 16.27
N PHE A 230 13.54 18.11 17.21
CA PHE A 230 13.58 16.69 17.54
C PHE A 230 12.47 15.96 16.80
N LEU A 231 12.85 15.05 15.91
CA LEU A 231 11.94 14.31 15.05
C LEU A 231 12.12 12.81 15.27
N ASN A 232 11.09 12.05 14.94
CA ASN A 232 11.22 10.61 14.71
C ASN A 232 11.57 10.41 13.23
N PRO A 233 12.85 10.16 12.89
CA PRO A 233 13.28 10.11 11.51
C PRO A 233 12.71 8.89 10.75
N HIS A 234 12.20 7.90 11.48
CA HIS A 234 11.63 6.67 10.95
C HIS A 234 10.11 6.75 10.69
N SER A 235 9.51 7.93 10.78
CA SER A 235 8.07 8.08 10.57
C SER A 235 7.69 8.09 9.09
N LEU A 236 6.72 7.26 8.71
CA LEU A 236 6.20 7.22 7.34
C LEU A 236 5.70 8.59 6.86
N GLU A 237 5.02 9.34 7.72
CA GLU A 237 4.45 10.63 7.32
C GLU A 237 5.54 11.69 7.14
N LEU A 238 6.68 11.57 7.84
CA LEU A 238 7.89 12.38 7.64
C LEU A 238 8.59 12.03 6.32
N TYR A 239 8.71 10.74 6.00
CA TYR A 239 9.20 10.27 4.69
C TYR A 239 8.35 10.85 3.55
N MET A 240 7.03 10.70 3.65
CA MET A 240 6.09 11.20 2.65
C MET A 240 6.11 12.73 2.53
N HIS A 241 6.31 13.45 3.63
CA HIS A 241 6.53 14.90 3.62
C HIS A 241 7.81 15.26 2.88
N GLY A 242 8.91 14.57 3.18
CA GLY A 242 10.19 14.72 2.48
C GLY A 242 10.07 14.50 0.97
N VAL A 243 9.40 13.43 0.55
CA VAL A 243 9.12 13.15 -0.88
C VAL A 243 8.27 14.25 -1.50
N ALA A 244 7.26 14.76 -0.78
CA ALA A 244 6.36 15.78 -1.31
C ALA A 244 7.03 17.13 -1.55
N GLY A 245 8.17 17.40 -0.91
CA GLY A 245 8.99 18.59 -1.14
C GLY A 245 10.41 18.30 -1.62
N TYR A 246 10.67 17.10 -2.13
CA TYR A 246 11.99 16.71 -2.61
C TYR A 246 12.36 17.50 -3.86
N ASN A 247 13.48 18.21 -3.80
CA ASN A 247 14.00 19.05 -4.88
C ASN A 247 15.50 18.82 -5.10
N GLY A 248 15.97 17.57 -4.94
CA GLY A 248 17.39 17.23 -5.02
C GLY A 248 18.18 17.86 -3.87
N ILE A 249 19.15 18.72 -4.20
CA ILE A 249 19.99 19.44 -3.24
C ILE A 249 19.42 20.81 -2.84
N GLU A 250 18.38 21.27 -3.54
CA GLU A 250 17.77 22.57 -3.30
C GLU A 250 16.91 22.57 -2.03
N PRO A 251 16.61 23.75 -1.47
CA PRO A 251 15.72 23.88 -0.32
C PRO A 251 14.37 23.22 -0.55
N PHE A 252 13.80 22.70 0.55
CA PHE A 252 12.50 22.06 0.54
C PHE A 252 11.43 22.99 -0.05
N LYS A 253 10.71 22.48 -1.06
CA LYS A 253 9.58 23.16 -1.67
C LYS A 253 8.58 22.12 -2.13
N PHE A 254 7.33 22.25 -1.71
CA PHE A 254 6.27 21.34 -2.16
C PHE A 254 6.21 21.28 -3.69
N VAL A 255 6.40 20.08 -4.23
CA VAL A 255 6.22 19.74 -5.65
C VAL A 255 4.89 19.03 -5.90
N VAL A 256 4.22 18.60 -4.82
CA VAL A 256 2.85 18.07 -4.81
C VAL A 256 2.08 18.64 -3.64
N GLN A 257 0.76 18.76 -3.78
CA GLN A 257 -0.10 19.17 -2.68
C GLN A 257 -0.17 18.06 -1.63
N ARG A 258 0.25 18.37 -0.40
CA ARG A 258 0.20 17.47 0.75
C ARG A 258 -0.05 18.28 2.00
N ASP A 259 -0.99 17.82 2.83
CA ASP A 259 -1.31 18.47 4.08
C ASP A 259 -0.21 18.22 5.13
N ILE A 260 0.28 19.28 5.75
CA ILE A 260 1.29 19.19 6.80
C ILE A 260 0.75 18.51 8.06
N ALA A 261 -0.56 18.54 8.32
CA ALA A 261 -1.16 17.93 9.50
C ALA A 261 -0.94 16.41 9.59
N LEU A 262 -0.67 15.76 8.45
CA LEU A 262 -0.31 14.34 8.41
C LEU A 262 0.97 14.03 9.17
N LEU A 263 1.90 14.98 9.31
CA LEU A 263 3.13 14.83 10.10
C LEU A 263 2.85 14.49 11.58
N ASN A 264 1.73 14.96 12.13
CA ASN A 264 1.35 14.71 13.53
C ASN A 264 0.40 13.51 13.71
N LYS A 265 0.23 12.68 12.68
CA LYS A 265 -0.73 11.57 12.72
C LYS A 265 -0.41 10.54 13.80
N GLU A 266 0.86 10.13 13.89
CA GLU A 266 1.37 9.13 14.86
C GLU A 266 2.50 9.71 15.74
N ASP A 267 2.96 10.91 15.42
CA ASP A 267 4.11 11.57 16.02
C ASP A 267 3.79 13.04 16.37
N ASP A 268 4.81 13.77 16.79
CA ASP A 268 4.76 15.20 17.09
C ASP A 268 5.90 15.95 16.35
N HIS A 269 5.76 16.10 15.03
CA HIS A 269 6.79 16.68 14.19
C HIS A 269 6.57 18.15 13.86
N LEU A 270 5.33 18.63 13.87
CA LEU A 270 5.02 20.02 13.53
C LEU A 270 5.34 20.98 14.66
N LYS A 271 5.83 22.18 14.32
CA LYS A 271 5.97 23.27 15.29
C LYS A 271 4.61 23.67 15.87
N GLU A 272 4.64 24.15 17.11
CA GLU A 272 3.43 24.54 17.87
C GLU A 272 2.61 25.65 17.18
N GLU A 273 3.27 26.50 16.39
CA GLU A 273 2.64 27.60 15.63
C GLU A 273 1.59 27.12 14.61
N TYR A 274 1.57 25.84 14.25
CA TYR A 274 0.58 25.25 13.34
C TYR A 274 -0.65 24.69 14.05
N TYR A 275 -0.68 24.65 15.39
CA TYR A 275 -1.83 24.23 16.21
C TYR A 275 -2.44 22.86 15.84
N VAL A 276 -1.63 21.93 15.30
CA VAL A 276 -2.07 20.56 14.98
C VAL A 276 -1.75 19.65 16.16
N PRO A 277 -2.74 19.00 16.80
CA PRO A 277 -2.49 18.10 17.92
C PRO A 277 -1.54 16.95 17.55
N PRO A 278 -0.56 16.61 18.40
CA PRO A 278 0.31 15.46 18.17
C PRO A 278 -0.45 14.14 18.31
N LYS A 279 0.01 13.12 17.58
CA LYS A 279 -0.55 11.75 17.61
C LYS A 279 -2.08 11.73 17.48
N TRP A 280 -2.62 12.55 16.59
CA TRP A 280 -4.06 12.78 16.52
C TRP A 280 -4.85 11.57 16.03
N ARG A 281 -4.20 10.58 15.40
CA ARG A 281 -4.91 9.40 14.91
C ARG A 281 -5.43 8.58 16.09
N SER A 282 -6.74 8.61 16.24
CA SER A 282 -7.45 7.80 17.22
C SER A 282 -8.81 7.40 16.69
N MET A 283 -9.29 6.23 17.12
CA MET A 283 -10.70 5.89 16.93
C MET A 283 -11.53 6.79 17.85
N ARG A 284 -12.71 7.20 17.38
CA ARG A 284 -13.68 7.92 18.23
C ARG A 284 -13.87 7.14 19.54
N ASN A 285 -13.68 7.82 20.67
CA ASN A 285 -13.75 7.24 22.02
C ASN A 285 -12.90 5.97 22.20
N LYS A 286 -11.77 5.85 21.50
CA LYS A 286 -10.94 4.63 21.50
C LYS A 286 -11.72 3.35 21.13
N ALA A 287 -12.69 3.48 20.22
CA ALA A 287 -13.61 2.42 19.79
C ALA A 287 -14.60 1.94 20.87
N MET A 288 -14.76 2.68 21.97
CA MET A 288 -15.86 2.47 22.90
C MET A 288 -17.13 3.10 22.34
N TYR A 289 -18.25 2.39 22.44
CA TYR A 289 -19.57 2.90 22.09
C TYR A 289 -20.53 2.69 23.24
N GLN A 290 -21.50 3.60 23.37
CA GLN A 290 -22.59 3.46 24.31
C GLN A 290 -23.74 2.71 23.64
N SER A 291 -24.19 1.63 24.27
CA SER A 291 -25.38 0.87 23.88
C SER A 291 -26.65 1.61 24.30
N ASP A 292 -27.80 1.20 23.76
CA ASP A 292 -29.11 1.80 24.07
C ASP A 292 -29.51 1.67 25.55
N ASP A 293 -28.97 0.66 26.25
CA ASP A 293 -29.14 0.45 27.71
C ASP A 293 -28.23 1.35 28.57
N GLY A 294 -27.45 2.24 27.95
CA GLY A 294 -26.50 3.14 28.61
C GLY A 294 -25.14 2.52 28.93
N SER A 295 -24.95 1.22 28.72
CA SER A 295 -23.67 0.53 28.95
C SER A 295 -22.63 0.89 27.88
N TRP A 296 -21.35 0.91 28.26
CA TRP A 296 -20.24 1.13 27.34
C TRP A 296 -19.57 -0.18 26.98
N LYS A 297 -19.46 -0.45 25.68
CA LYS A 297 -18.85 -1.67 25.15
C LYS A 297 -17.73 -1.31 24.19
N LEU A 298 -16.72 -2.16 24.13
CA LEU A 298 -15.68 -2.06 23.13
C LEU A 298 -16.22 -2.64 21.81
N HIS A 299 -16.15 -1.87 20.73
CA HIS A 299 -16.38 -2.41 19.39
C HIS A 299 -15.05 -2.97 18.86
N ASP A 300 -14.81 -4.26 19.07
CA ASP A 300 -13.60 -4.99 18.68
C ASP A 300 -13.77 -5.85 17.41
N TYR A 301 -14.87 -5.63 16.69
CA TYR A 301 -15.24 -6.40 15.50
C TYR A 301 -14.13 -6.43 14.44
N LEU A 302 -13.70 -7.65 14.11
CA LEU A 302 -12.87 -7.96 12.96
C LEU A 302 -13.78 -8.09 11.73
N PRO A 303 -13.50 -7.40 10.61
CA PRO A 303 -14.17 -7.74 9.34
C PRO A 303 -13.95 -9.22 9.01
N PRO A 304 -14.95 -9.94 8.50
CA PRO A 304 -14.67 -11.13 7.72
C PRO A 304 -13.84 -10.73 6.48
N PRO A 305 -13.01 -11.65 5.94
CA PRO A 305 -12.39 -11.43 4.63
C PRO A 305 -13.45 -11.05 3.60
N PRO A 306 -13.16 -10.17 2.62
CA PRO A 306 -14.10 -9.90 1.54
C PRO A 306 -14.48 -11.22 0.87
N GLU A 307 -15.78 -11.43 0.65
CA GLU A 307 -16.28 -12.63 -0.01
C GLU A 307 -15.57 -12.78 -1.36
N THR A 308 -14.98 -13.95 -1.59
CA THR A 308 -14.46 -14.30 -2.92
C THR A 308 -15.64 -14.37 -3.88
N VAL A 309 -15.89 -13.28 -4.61
CA VAL A 309 -16.68 -13.38 -5.83
C VAL A 309 -15.86 -14.30 -6.74
N GLY A 310 -16.37 -15.51 -6.97
CA GLY A 310 -15.74 -16.48 -7.85
C GLY A 310 -15.47 -15.82 -9.19
N LEU A 311 -14.20 -15.70 -9.56
CA LEU A 311 -13.82 -15.45 -10.94
C LEU A 311 -14.17 -16.73 -11.70
N LEU A 312 -15.33 -16.71 -12.36
CA LEU A 312 -15.59 -17.56 -13.52
C LEU A 312 -14.88 -16.98 -14.74
#